data_AF-A0A2T6GNL8-F1
#
_entry.id   AF-A0A2T6GNL8-F1
#
_cell.length_a   1.000
_cell.length_b   1.000
_cell.length_c   1.000
_cell.angle_alpha   90.00
_cell.angle_beta   90.00
_cell.angle_gamma   90.00
#
_symmetry.space_group_name_H-M   'P 1'
#
loop_
_entity.id
_entity.type
_entity.pdbx_description
1 polymer ?
#
loop_
_entity_poly.entity_id
_entity_poly.type
_entity_poly.pdbx_seq_one_letter_code
_entity_poly.pdbx_strand_id
1 'polypeptide(L)'
;MCGLCGLLGEDVHWSDPLGDELPRRRERLRRIAAINRVLAPLRLKVEDFQGSAYLLLGATGRQELASGLEQLWSLAESMLGRPLDPLDPVLLKHLEQQP
;
A
#
# COMPACT_ATOMS: atom_id res chain seq x y z
N MET A 1 -14.62 12.04 -4.79
CA MET A 1 -15.06 13.44 -4.90
C MET A 1 -15.45 13.88 -3.50
N CYS A 2 -14.69 14.83 -2.94
CA CYS A 2 -14.91 15.65 -1.72
C CYS A 2 -13.51 16.14 -1.32
N GLY A 3 -13.23 17.44 -1.49
CA GLY A 3 -11.93 18.05 -1.18
C GLY A 3 -11.63 18.21 0.31
N LEU A 4 -12.54 17.78 1.19
CA LEU A 4 -12.44 17.98 2.64
C LEU A 4 -11.55 16.91 3.33
N CYS A 5 -11.49 15.69 2.79
CA CYS A 5 -10.69 14.62 3.38
C CYS A 5 -9.17 14.89 3.32
N GLY A 6 -8.73 15.80 2.45
CA GLY A 6 -7.32 16.20 2.34
C GLY A 6 -6.91 17.37 3.23
N LEU A 7 -7.86 17.99 3.94
CA LEU A 7 -7.66 19.20 4.76
C LEU A 7 -7.53 18.89 6.26
N LEU A 8 -7.88 17.67 6.67
CA LEU A 8 -7.89 17.19 8.07
C LEU A 8 -6.92 16.01 8.29
N GLY A 9 -5.92 15.86 7.43
CA GLY A 9 -4.98 14.74 7.49
C GLY A 9 -4.05 14.85 8.69
N GLU A 10 -4.10 13.84 9.55
CA GLU A 10 -3.16 13.54 10.64
C GLU A 10 -1.70 13.58 10.17
N ASP A 11 -0.81 13.74 11.16
CA ASP A 11 0.65 13.90 11.09
C ASP A 11 1.32 13.35 9.83
N VAL A 12 2.13 14.22 9.20
CA VAL A 12 2.91 13.93 7.99
C VAL A 12 3.77 12.67 8.22
N HIS A 13 3.32 11.55 7.65
CA HIS A 13 4.05 10.30 7.68
C HIS A 13 5.22 10.37 6.69
N TRP A 14 6.39 9.81 7.02
CA TRP A 14 7.60 9.87 6.17
C TRP A 14 7.38 9.27 4.77
N SER A 15 6.48 8.29 4.67
CA SER A 15 6.10 7.70 3.39
C SER A 15 5.08 8.53 2.63
N ASP A 16 4.55 9.61 3.21
CA ASP A 16 3.56 10.50 2.62
C ASP A 16 4.06 11.95 2.47
N PRO A 17 4.85 12.26 1.43
CA PRO A 17 5.47 13.58 1.23
C PRO A 17 4.49 14.67 0.74
N LEU A 18 3.18 14.48 0.92
CA LEU A 18 2.16 15.23 0.18
C LEU A 18 1.77 16.55 0.87
N GLY A 19 2.62 17.58 0.68
CA GLY A 19 2.23 18.99 0.79
C GLY A 19 1.03 19.36 -0.11
N ASP A 20 0.48 20.55 0.09
CA ASP A 20 -0.88 20.99 -0.30
C ASP A 20 -1.21 21.14 -1.79
N GLU A 21 -0.37 20.68 -2.72
CA GLU A 21 -0.65 20.83 -4.16
C GLU A 21 -0.89 19.49 -4.86
N LEU A 22 -1.77 19.52 -5.88
CA LEU A 22 -1.87 18.45 -6.86
C LEU A 22 -0.45 18.13 -7.37
N PRO A 23 -0.01 16.86 -7.24
CA PRO A 23 -0.75 15.73 -7.77
C PRO A 23 -0.95 14.55 -6.77
N ARG A 24 -1.58 14.78 -5.61
CA ARG A 24 -1.85 13.75 -4.57
C ARG A 24 -2.47 12.44 -5.10
N ARG A 25 -3.51 12.50 -5.94
CA ARG A 25 -4.19 11.28 -6.45
C ARG A 25 -3.31 10.45 -7.38
N ARG A 26 -2.59 11.10 -8.29
CA ARG A 26 -1.70 10.40 -9.23
C ARG A 26 -0.55 9.74 -8.47
N GLU A 27 0.01 10.44 -7.49
CA GLU A 27 1.09 9.90 -6.68
C GLU A 27 0.61 8.74 -5.81
N ARG A 28 -0.59 8.85 -5.24
CA ARG A 28 -1.23 7.74 -4.52
C ARG A 28 -1.40 6.50 -5.39
N LEU A 29 -1.91 6.66 -6.62
CA LEU A 29 -2.06 5.54 -7.55
C LEU A 29 -0.71 4.94 -7.97
N ARG A 30 0.32 5.75 -8.16
CA ARG A 30 1.69 5.26 -8.41
C ARG A 30 2.23 4.46 -7.23
N ARG A 31 2.04 4.94 -5.99
CA ARG A 31 2.44 4.22 -4.78
C ARG A 31 1.70 2.89 -4.66
N ILE A 32 0.38 2.87 -4.89
CA ILE A 32 -0.42 1.64 -4.90
C ILE A 32 0.09 0.67 -5.98
N ALA A 33 0.44 1.16 -7.18
CA ALA A 33 1.02 0.32 -8.22
C ALA A 33 2.37 -0.28 -7.78
N ALA A 34 3.25 0.51 -7.15
CA ALA A 34 4.53 0.03 -6.63
C ALA A 34 4.34 -1.02 -5.52
N ILE A 35 3.42 -0.77 -4.57
CA ILE A 35 3.08 -1.73 -3.51
C ILE A 35 2.57 -3.04 -4.12
N ASN A 36 1.68 -2.97 -5.12
CA ASN A 36 1.13 -4.17 -5.75
C ASN A 36 2.18 -4.99 -6.51
N ARG A 37 3.24 -4.38 -7.03
CA ARG A 37 4.38 -5.13 -7.60
C ARG A 37 5.08 -5.98 -6.52
N VAL A 38 5.22 -5.44 -5.31
CA VAL A 38 5.83 -6.18 -4.19
C VAL A 38 4.89 -7.27 -3.66
N LEU A 39 3.59 -7.00 -3.60
CA LEU A 39 2.60 -7.94 -3.04
C LEU A 39 2.16 -9.06 -4.00
N ALA A 40 2.40 -8.92 -5.31
CA ALA A 40 1.94 -9.88 -6.31
C ALA A 40 2.42 -11.32 -6.07
N PRO A 41 3.71 -11.61 -5.74
CA PRO A 41 4.17 -12.96 -5.44
C PRO A 41 3.50 -13.58 -4.20
N LEU A 42 3.01 -12.74 -3.30
CA LEU A 42 2.38 -13.12 -2.04
C LEU A 42 0.87 -13.37 -2.20
N ARG A 43 0.33 -13.20 -3.40
CA ARG A 43 -1.11 -13.28 -3.70
C ARG A 43 -1.96 -12.31 -2.84
N LEU A 44 -1.36 -11.17 -2.51
CA LEU A 44 -2.01 -10.05 -1.88
C LEU A 44 -2.18 -8.92 -2.89
N LYS A 45 -3.19 -8.08 -2.70
CA LYS A 45 -3.45 -6.90 -3.52
C LYS A 45 -3.89 -5.75 -2.64
N VAL A 46 -3.52 -4.53 -3.01
CA VAL A 46 -3.96 -3.29 -2.36
C VAL A 46 -4.76 -2.45 -3.34
N GLU A 47 -5.85 -1.88 -2.85
CA GLU A 47 -6.68 -0.91 -3.55
C GLU A 47 -6.79 0.39 -2.75
N ASP A 48 -7.13 1.48 -3.45
CA ASP A 48 -7.40 2.77 -2.80
C ASP A 48 -8.75 2.71 -2.08
N PHE A 49 -8.75 3.07 -0.80
CA PHE A 49 -9.97 3.25 -0.02
C PHE A 49 -10.17 4.72 0.30
N GLN A 50 -11.15 5.32 -0.40
CA GLN A 50 -11.60 6.71 -0.21
C GLN A 50 -10.49 7.78 -0.26
N GLY A 51 -9.34 7.49 -0.87
CA GLY A 51 -8.24 8.43 -1.01
C GLY A 51 -7.39 8.64 0.24
N SER A 52 -7.67 7.94 1.34
CA SER A 52 -6.96 8.10 2.62
C SER A 52 -6.41 6.80 3.19
N ALA A 53 -7.03 5.64 2.88
CA ALA A 53 -6.62 4.35 3.41
C ALA A 53 -6.35 3.32 2.30
N TYR A 54 -5.69 2.23 2.66
CA TYR A 54 -5.40 1.09 1.80
C TYR A 54 -6.34 -0.06 2.17
N LEU A 55 -7.02 -0.61 1.17
CA LEU A 55 -7.75 -1.87 1.34
C LEU A 55 -6.83 -3.02 0.90
N LEU A 56 -6.39 -3.84 1.86
CA LEU A 56 -5.61 -5.04 1.61
C LEU A 56 -6.54 -6.22 1.36
N LEU A 57 -6.30 -6.95 0.28
CA LEU A 57 -7.10 -8.06 -0.21
C LEU A 57 -6.25 -9.33 -0.29
N GLY A 58 -6.74 -10.41 0.31
CA GLY A 58 -6.14 -11.75 0.22
C GLY A 58 -6.84 -12.65 -0.80
N ALA A 59 -6.11 -13.65 -1.29
CA ALA A 59 -6.64 -14.63 -2.25
C ALA A 59 -7.82 -15.49 -1.74
N THR A 60 -8.04 -15.53 -0.43
CA THR A 60 -9.14 -16.26 0.22
C THR A 60 -10.39 -15.41 0.45
N GLY A 61 -10.39 -14.15 -0.01
CA GLY A 61 -11.48 -13.20 0.22
C GLY A 61 -11.38 -12.42 1.54
N ARG A 62 -10.37 -12.71 2.39
CA ARG A 62 -10.08 -11.88 3.57
C ARG A 62 -9.66 -10.46 3.14
N GLN A 63 -10.17 -9.45 3.83
CA GLN A 63 -9.85 -8.05 3.58
C GLN A 63 -9.56 -7.33 4.89
N GLU A 64 -8.60 -6.40 4.87
CA GLU A 64 -8.21 -5.58 6.01
C GLU A 64 -8.00 -4.13 5.56
N LEU A 65 -8.32 -3.15 6.42
CA LEU A 65 -8.13 -1.73 6.13
C LEU A 65 -6.89 -1.21 6.87
N ALA A 66 -6.01 -0.51 6.16
CA ALA A 66 -4.81 0.11 6.71
C ALA A 66 -4.81 1.63 6.49
N SER A 67 -4.56 2.41 7.54
CA SER A 67 -4.46 3.88 7.45
C SER A 67 -3.15 4.36 6.80
N GLY A 68 -2.10 3.52 6.78
CA GLY A 68 -0.79 3.87 6.28
C GLY A 68 0.06 2.67 5.89
N LEU A 69 1.28 2.93 5.42
CA LEU A 69 2.20 1.89 4.91
C LEU A 69 2.68 0.95 6.02
N GLU A 70 2.95 1.46 7.22
CA GLU A 70 3.37 0.64 8.36
C GLU A 70 2.30 -0.38 8.74
N GLN A 71 1.07 0.09 8.99
CA GLN A 71 -0.05 -0.79 9.32
C GLN A 71 -0.35 -1.77 8.18
N LEU A 72 -0.24 -1.33 6.93
CA LEU A 72 -0.41 -2.20 5.76
C LEU A 72 0.57 -3.37 5.78
N TRP A 73 1.84 -3.14 6.12
CA TRP A 73 2.85 -4.18 6.20
C TRP A 73 2.55 -5.18 7.32
N SER A 74 2.25 -4.68 8.51
CA SER A 74 1.87 -5.50 9.67
C SER A 74 0.64 -6.38 9.38
N LEU A 75 -0.36 -5.84 8.68
CA LEU A 75 -1.54 -6.60 8.28
C LEU A 75 -1.21 -7.66 7.21
N ALA A 76 -0.33 -7.35 6.26
CA ALA A 76 0.12 -8.33 5.27
C ALA A 76 0.85 -9.50 5.93
N GLU A 77 1.74 -9.24 6.89
CA GLU A 77 2.41 -10.28 7.69
C GLU A 77 1.41 -11.14 8.47
N SER A 78 0.42 -10.50 9.11
CA SER A 78 -0.65 -11.21 9.82
C SER A 78 -1.49 -12.09 8.89
N MET A 79 -1.83 -11.61 7.70
CA MET A 79 -2.59 -12.40 6.71
C MET A 79 -1.78 -13.57 6.15
N LEU A 80 -0.46 -13.44 6.03
CA LEU A 80 0.43 -14.49 5.56
C LEU A 80 0.85 -15.46 6.67
N GLY A 81 0.71 -15.06 7.94
CA GLY A 81 1.16 -15.84 9.09
C GLY A 81 2.68 -15.96 9.22
N ARG A 82 3.43 -15.04 8.59
CA ARG A 82 4.89 -15.00 8.60
C ARG A 82 5.40 -13.58 8.34
N PRO A 83 6.59 -13.22 8.83
CA PRO A 83 7.20 -11.93 8.51
C PRO A 83 7.50 -11.80 7.02
N LEU A 84 7.51 -10.56 6.54
CA LEU A 84 7.86 -10.21 5.17
C LEU A 84 9.31 -9.75 5.11
N ASP A 85 10.17 -10.60 4.54
CA ASP A 85 11.56 -10.25 4.27
C ASP A 85 11.65 -9.35 3.02
N PRO A 86 12.04 -8.06 3.15
CA PRO A 86 12.19 -7.17 2.00
C PRO A 86 13.34 -7.58 1.07
N LEU A 87 14.25 -8.44 1.52
CA LEU A 87 15.38 -8.96 0.76
C LEU A 87 15.18 -10.43 0.35
N ASP A 88 13.95 -10.95 0.42
CA ASP A 88 13.63 -12.30 -0.02
C ASP A 88 14.08 -12.49 -1.50
N PRO A 89 14.90 -13.51 -1.81
CA PRO A 89 15.44 -13.69 -3.16
C PRO A 89 14.37 -13.92 -4.23
N VAL A 90 13.22 -14.51 -3.88
CA VAL A 90 12.10 -14.70 -4.81
C VAL A 90 11.43 -13.36 -5.11
N LEU A 91 11.25 -12.52 -4.09
CA LEU A 91 10.74 -11.16 -4.27
C LEU A 91 11.67 -10.32 -5.14
N LEU A 92 12.97 -10.29 -4.84
CA LEU A 92 13.94 -9.50 -5.60
C LEU A 92 13.97 -9.92 -7.08
N LYS A 93 14.03 -11.23 -7.33
CA LYS A 93 13.98 -11.78 -8.70
C LYS A 93 12.69 -11.40 -9.43
N HIS A 94 11.56 -11.37 -8.73
CA HIS A 94 10.29 -10.93 -9.32
C HIS A 94 10.32 -9.46 -9.74
N LEU A 95 10.85 -8.59 -8.87
CA LEU A 95 10.93 -7.15 -9.14
C LEU A 95 11.89 -6.84 -10.29
N GLU A 96 13.02 -7.55 -10.39
CA GLU A 96 13.97 -7.40 -11.51
C GLU A 96 13.36 -7.79 -12.87
N GLN A 97 12.37 -8.69 -12.86
CA GLN A 97 11.66 -9.13 -14.07
C GLN A 97 10.51 -8.18 -14.47
N GLN A 98 10.15 -7.22 -13.62
CA GLN A 98 9.03 -6.29 -13.82
C GLN A 98 9.48 -4.82 -13.74
N PRO A 99 9.94 -4.22 -14.86
CA PRO A 99 10.27 -2.80 -14.91
C PRO A 99 9.06 -1.86 -14.64
#